data_AF-U1Q8Y1-F1
#
_entry.id   AF-U1Q8Y1-F1
#
_cell.length_a   1.000
_cell.length_b   1.000
_cell.length_c   1.000
_cell.angle_alpha   90.00
_cell.angle_beta   90.00
_cell.angle_gamma   90.00
#
_symmetry.space_group_name_H-M   'P 1'
#
loop_
_entity.id
_entity.type
_entity.pdbx_description
1 polymer ?
#
loop_
_entity_poly.entity_id
_entity_poly.type
_entity_poly.pdbx_seq_one_letter_code
_entity_poly.pdbx_strand_id
1 'polypeptide(L)'
;MSDTADDVEFPYDETASRQEKIDALRERLEVIESQNEEMRDNLLDANAENNKYKQKLERLTHENKKLKQSPLFVATVQEITPDGVVIKQHGNNQEALTEVTDELREDLEPDARVAVNNSLSIVKRLDDETDVRARVMQVEHSPEETYADIGGLDDQLQEVRETVEMPLDKPDMFNDVGINPPSGVLLHGPPGTGKTMLAKAVANQTDASFIKMAGSELVHKFIGEGAKLVRDLFEVARENEPAVIFIDEIDAIAAKRTDSKTSGDAEVQRTMMQLLSEMDGFDERGEVRLIAATNRFDMLDEAILRPGRFDRLIEVPKPDTAGREIIFQIHTRKMNLADELDYAELAEMATDASGADIKAVCTEAGMYAIRDDRTEVRRQDFVDAWEKVQLGEADAPSSSPAFA
;
A
#
# COMPACT_ATOMS: atom_id res chain seq x y z
N MET A 1 -46.14 31.35 -8.20
CA MET A 1 -47.27 31.48 -7.26
C MET A 1 -46.67 32.10 -6.00
N SER A 2 -46.98 33.30 -5.52
CA SER A 2 -48.09 34.22 -5.73
C SER A 2 -47.62 35.63 -5.33
N ASP A 3 -47.15 36.43 -6.28
CA ASP A 3 -47.08 37.90 -6.14
C ASP A 3 -47.55 38.49 -7.46
N THR A 4 -48.85 38.35 -7.68
CA THR A 4 -49.55 38.95 -8.80
C THR A 4 -49.85 40.40 -8.44
N ALA A 5 -49.11 41.31 -9.07
CA ALA A 5 -49.62 42.57 -9.62
C ALA A 5 -50.68 43.31 -8.78
N ASP A 6 -50.35 43.66 -7.53
CA ASP A 6 -51.07 44.71 -6.80
C ASP A 6 -50.14 45.93 -6.75
N ASP A 7 -50.69 47.10 -7.08
CA ASP A 7 -50.04 48.41 -7.25
C ASP A 7 -49.39 48.68 -8.62
N VAL A 8 -50.16 48.48 -9.70
CA VAL A 8 -49.93 49.28 -10.92
C VAL A 8 -50.46 50.69 -10.67
N GLU A 9 -49.60 51.56 -10.16
CA GLU A 9 -49.90 52.98 -9.94
C GLU A 9 -50.32 53.62 -11.28
N PHE A 10 -51.60 53.94 -11.47
CA PHE A 10 -52.12 54.47 -12.74
C PHE A 10 -51.61 55.91 -12.95
N PRO A 11 -51.24 56.30 -14.18
CA PRO A 11 -50.64 57.61 -14.45
C PRO A 11 -51.67 58.75 -14.43
N TYR A 12 -52.86 58.53 -13.87
CA TYR A 12 -53.99 59.46 -13.86
C TYR A 12 -54.82 59.32 -12.58
N ASP A 13 -55.50 60.41 -12.19
CA ASP A 13 -56.44 60.45 -11.05
C ASP A 13 -57.75 59.70 -11.38
N GLU A 14 -58.31 58.93 -10.45
CA GLU A 14 -59.57 58.21 -10.65
C GLU A 14 -60.76 59.12 -10.97
N THR A 15 -60.68 60.40 -10.62
CA THR A 15 -61.72 61.42 -10.89
C THR A 15 -61.59 62.13 -12.25
N ALA A 16 -60.51 61.88 -13.00
CA ALA A 16 -60.24 62.51 -14.30
C ALA A 16 -61.24 62.10 -15.40
N SER A 17 -61.43 62.96 -16.40
CA SER A 17 -62.33 62.68 -17.53
C SER A 17 -61.84 61.49 -18.36
N ARG A 18 -62.76 60.82 -19.04
CA ARG A 18 -62.46 59.62 -19.84
C ARG A 18 -61.41 59.88 -20.93
N GLN A 19 -61.34 61.12 -21.41
CA GLN A 19 -60.37 61.56 -22.43
C GLN A 19 -58.96 61.68 -21.81
N GLU A 20 -58.84 62.35 -20.66
CA GLU A 20 -57.56 62.52 -19.94
C GLU A 20 -56.94 61.19 -19.50
N LYS A 21 -57.78 60.22 -19.09
CA LYS A 21 -57.31 58.86 -18.77
C LYS A 21 -56.76 58.13 -19.99
N ILE A 22 -57.38 58.30 -21.17
CA ILE A 22 -56.91 57.70 -22.42
C ILE A 22 -55.58 58.32 -22.83
N ASP A 23 -55.44 59.64 -22.68
CA ASP A 23 -54.22 60.35 -23.07
C ASP A 23 -53.04 60.01 -22.14
N ALA A 24 -53.25 59.96 -20.82
CA ALA A 24 -52.23 59.53 -19.86
C ALA A 24 -51.79 58.06 -20.05
N LEU A 25 -52.72 57.18 -20.40
CA LEU A 25 -52.39 55.79 -20.74
C LEU A 25 -51.59 55.69 -22.04
N ARG A 26 -51.91 56.50 -23.05
CA ARG A 26 -51.15 56.55 -24.31
C ARG A 26 -49.73 57.03 -24.09
N GLU A 27 -49.54 58.09 -23.31
CA GLU A 27 -48.21 58.62 -22.97
C GLU A 27 -47.37 57.58 -22.23
N ARG A 28 -47.96 56.87 -21.25
CA ARG A 28 -47.25 55.76 -20.56
C ARG A 28 -46.93 54.60 -21.51
N LEU A 29 -47.81 54.30 -22.45
CA LEU A 29 -47.61 53.23 -23.42
C LEU A 29 -46.43 53.58 -24.36
N GLU A 30 -46.32 54.83 -24.81
CA GLU A 30 -45.16 55.33 -25.56
C GLU A 30 -43.85 55.22 -24.76
N VAL A 31 -43.85 55.57 -23.46
CA VAL A 31 -42.67 55.44 -22.60
C VAL A 31 -42.25 53.97 -22.44
N ILE A 32 -43.21 53.06 -22.22
CA ILE A 32 -42.92 51.62 -22.07
C ILE A 32 -42.46 51.00 -23.40
N GLU A 33 -42.99 51.45 -24.53
CA GLU A 33 -42.52 51.03 -25.85
C GLU A 33 -41.07 51.46 -26.08
N SER A 34 -40.75 52.72 -25.77
CA SER A 34 -39.36 53.23 -25.84
C SER A 34 -38.42 52.46 -24.91
N GLN A 35 -38.84 52.16 -23.68
CA GLN A 35 -38.04 51.35 -22.74
C GLN A 35 -37.85 49.91 -23.22
N ASN A 36 -38.88 49.30 -23.83
CA ASN A 36 -38.75 47.96 -24.42
C ASN A 36 -37.79 47.93 -25.61
N GLU A 37 -37.81 48.98 -26.43
CA GLU A 37 -36.89 49.11 -27.56
C GLU A 37 -35.45 49.25 -27.05
N GLU A 38 -35.21 50.11 -26.05
CA GLU A 38 -33.91 50.27 -25.40
C GLU A 38 -33.43 48.97 -24.72
N MET A 39 -34.33 48.25 -24.02
CA MET A 39 -34.00 46.94 -23.43
C MET A 39 -33.65 45.89 -24.48
N ARG A 40 -34.34 45.88 -25.64
CA ARG A 40 -34.04 44.96 -26.73
C ARG A 40 -32.67 45.24 -27.34
N ASP A 41 -32.33 46.51 -27.52
CA ASP A 41 -31.01 46.92 -28.03
C ASP A 41 -29.90 46.51 -27.05
N ASN A 42 -30.06 46.79 -25.76
CA ASN A 42 -29.12 46.32 -24.72
C ASN A 42 -28.97 44.80 -24.69
N LEU A 43 -30.05 44.06 -24.91
CA LEU A 43 -30.03 42.59 -24.93
C LEU A 43 -29.33 42.05 -26.20
N LEU A 44 -29.47 42.73 -27.34
CA LEU A 44 -28.73 42.44 -28.56
C LEU A 44 -27.22 42.68 -28.38
N ASP A 45 -26.84 43.81 -27.78
CA ASP A 45 -25.44 44.14 -27.50
C ASP A 45 -24.81 43.14 -26.52
N ALA A 46 -25.50 42.81 -25.42
CA ALA A 46 -25.04 41.82 -24.46
C ALA A 46 -24.91 40.42 -25.07
N ASN A 47 -25.77 40.05 -26.02
CA ASN A 47 -25.65 38.79 -26.76
C ASN A 47 -24.47 38.79 -27.74
N ALA A 48 -24.21 39.93 -28.40
CA ALA A 48 -23.05 40.08 -29.26
C ALA A 48 -21.73 39.96 -28.47
N GLU A 49 -21.65 40.60 -27.30
CA GLU A 49 -20.51 40.46 -26.39
C GLU A 49 -20.35 39.02 -25.89
N ASN A 50 -21.42 38.37 -25.44
CA ASN A 50 -21.39 36.98 -25.01
C ASN A 50 -20.87 36.04 -26.11
N ASN A 51 -21.33 36.21 -27.34
CA ASN A 51 -20.85 35.41 -28.47
C ASN A 51 -19.36 35.64 -28.75
N LYS A 52 -18.88 36.88 -28.62
CA LYS A 52 -17.46 37.21 -28.74
C LYS A 52 -16.62 36.54 -27.65
N TYR A 53 -17.09 36.55 -26.41
CA TYR A 53 -16.42 35.87 -25.30
C TYR A 53 -16.42 34.35 -25.48
N LYS A 54 -17.52 33.75 -25.93
CA LYS A 54 -17.59 32.31 -26.24
C LYS A 54 -16.60 31.90 -27.32
N GLN A 55 -16.50 32.65 -28.42
CA GLN A 55 -15.51 32.36 -29.48
C GLN A 55 -14.07 32.48 -28.95
N LYS A 56 -13.79 33.48 -28.11
CA LYS A 56 -12.47 33.63 -27.50
C LYS A 56 -12.15 32.45 -26.57
N LEU A 57 -13.12 31.98 -25.80
CA LEU A 57 -12.99 30.81 -24.94
C LEU A 57 -12.70 29.54 -25.75
N GLU A 58 -13.45 29.29 -26.83
CA GLU A 58 -13.21 28.13 -27.71
C GLU A 58 -11.81 28.17 -28.35
N ARG A 59 -11.37 29.35 -28.79
CA ARG A 59 -10.02 29.52 -29.32
C ARG A 59 -8.95 29.22 -28.28
N LEU A 60 -9.06 29.81 -27.09
CA LEU A 60 -8.08 29.63 -26.01
C LEU A 60 -8.04 28.17 -25.53
N THR A 61 -9.20 27.53 -25.40
CA THR A 61 -9.28 26.11 -25.00
C THR A 61 -8.65 25.20 -26.05
N HIS A 62 -8.83 25.47 -27.34
CA HIS A 62 -8.18 24.72 -28.40
C HIS A 62 -6.65 24.91 -28.40
N GLU A 63 -6.16 26.14 -28.24
CA GLU A 63 -4.73 26.45 -28.12
C GLU A 63 -4.11 25.74 -26.91
N ASN A 64 -4.79 25.77 -25.75
CA ASN A 64 -4.34 25.10 -24.54
C ASN A 64 -4.26 23.57 -24.73
N LYS A 65 -5.26 22.97 -25.40
CA LYS A 65 -5.26 21.53 -25.71
C LYS A 65 -4.08 21.14 -26.61
N LYS A 66 -3.72 21.99 -27.57
CA LYS A 66 -2.57 21.74 -28.46
C LYS A 66 -1.23 21.79 -27.72
N LEU A 67 -1.08 22.72 -26.77
CA LEU A 67 0.12 22.80 -25.91
C LEU A 67 0.26 21.62 -24.95
N LYS A 68 -0.86 20.96 -24.62
CA LYS A 68 -0.92 19.76 -23.77
C LYS A 68 -0.80 18.44 -24.56
N GLN A 69 -0.68 18.48 -25.88
CA GLN A 69 -0.51 17.27 -26.69
C GLN A 69 0.90 16.71 -26.58
N SER A 70 1.01 15.38 -26.58
CA SER A 70 2.29 14.67 -26.69
C SER A 70 3.04 15.06 -27.97
N PRO A 71 4.39 15.08 -27.97
CA PRO A 71 5.27 14.55 -26.93
C PRO A 71 5.48 15.52 -25.75
N LEU A 72 5.38 15.00 -24.53
CA LEU A 72 5.79 15.66 -23.30
C LEU A 72 7.09 14.99 -22.82
N PHE A 73 8.00 15.77 -22.28
CA PHE A 73 9.24 15.28 -21.69
C PHE A 73 9.17 15.36 -20.17
N VAL A 74 9.93 14.49 -19.50
CA VAL A 74 10.05 14.52 -18.05
C VAL A 74 11.12 15.55 -17.67
N ALA A 75 10.84 16.38 -16.68
CA ALA A 75 11.81 17.29 -16.05
C ALA A 75 11.69 17.21 -14.52
N THR A 76 12.74 17.63 -13.81
CA THR A 76 12.74 17.78 -12.34
C THR A 76 12.86 19.25 -11.99
N VAL A 77 12.06 19.71 -11.04
CA VAL A 77 12.18 21.05 -10.46
C VAL A 77 13.44 21.11 -9.60
N GLN A 78 14.37 22.02 -9.92
CA GLN A 78 15.56 22.21 -9.07
C GLN A 78 15.31 23.27 -8.00
N GLU A 79 14.78 24.41 -8.41
CA GLU A 79 14.64 25.56 -7.52
C GLU A 79 13.40 26.36 -7.90
N ILE A 80 12.70 26.86 -6.89
CA ILE A 80 11.55 27.75 -7.05
C ILE A 80 12.00 29.15 -6.65
N THR A 81 12.02 30.06 -7.61
CA THR A 81 12.42 31.45 -7.41
C THR A 81 11.22 32.39 -7.56
N PRO A 82 11.31 33.64 -7.09
CA PRO A 82 10.27 34.65 -7.32
C PRO A 82 10.00 34.89 -8.81
N ASP A 83 11.04 34.82 -9.64
CA ASP A 83 10.98 35.08 -11.08
C ASP A 83 10.52 33.87 -11.92
N GLY A 84 10.42 32.67 -11.31
CA GLY A 84 9.95 31.46 -12.00
C GLY A 84 10.48 30.17 -11.36
N VAL A 85 10.25 29.04 -12.03
CA VAL A 85 10.71 27.72 -11.60
C VAL A 85 11.83 27.24 -12.51
N VAL A 86 12.96 26.86 -11.92
CA VAL A 86 14.08 26.27 -12.64
C VAL A 86 13.82 24.77 -12.76
N ILE A 87 13.78 24.27 -14.00
CA ILE A 87 13.57 22.86 -14.29
C ILE A 87 14.75 22.28 -15.05
N LYS A 88 15.03 20.99 -14.83
CA LYS A 88 16.02 20.22 -15.55
C LYS A 88 15.35 19.08 -16.31
N GLN A 89 15.40 19.13 -17.63
CA GLN A 89 14.84 18.11 -18.51
C GLN A 89 15.68 16.82 -18.47
N HIS A 90 15.01 15.68 -18.29
CA HIS A 90 15.62 14.36 -18.36
C HIS A 90 15.93 13.97 -19.81
N GLY A 91 17.09 13.33 -20.02
CA GLY A 91 17.56 12.86 -21.33
C GLY A 91 18.64 13.76 -21.94
N ASN A 92 18.38 15.06 -22.08
CA ASN A 92 19.35 16.05 -22.57
C ASN A 92 20.00 16.89 -21.46
N ASN A 93 19.54 16.75 -20.20
CA ASN A 93 20.01 17.51 -19.03
C ASN A 93 19.95 19.04 -19.23
N GLN A 94 19.00 19.52 -20.03
CA GLN A 94 18.84 20.95 -20.28
C GLN A 94 18.15 21.61 -19.08
N GLU A 95 18.73 22.72 -18.62
CA GLU A 95 18.14 23.55 -17.56
C GLU A 95 17.46 24.77 -18.17
N ALA A 96 16.26 25.08 -17.69
CA ALA A 96 15.48 26.22 -18.15
C ALA A 96 14.70 26.87 -17.01
N LEU A 97 14.62 28.20 -17.05
CA LEU A 97 13.73 28.97 -16.19
C LEU A 97 12.37 29.10 -16.88
N THR A 98 11.32 28.71 -16.18
CA THR A 98 9.95 28.71 -16.70
C THR A 98 9.02 29.45 -15.77
N GLU A 99 8.17 30.31 -16.34
CA GLU A 99 7.08 30.94 -15.62
C GLU A 99 5.91 29.96 -15.46
N VAL A 100 5.36 29.90 -14.26
CA VAL A 100 4.20 29.06 -13.91
C VAL A 100 3.07 29.93 -13.38
N THR A 101 1.84 29.46 -13.52
CA THR A 101 0.69 30.08 -12.87
C THR A 101 0.76 29.91 -11.36
N ASP A 102 0.17 30.84 -10.61
CA ASP A 102 0.21 30.82 -9.13
C ASP A 102 -0.37 29.50 -8.56
N GLU A 103 -1.45 28.99 -9.15
CA GLU A 103 -2.04 27.67 -8.81
C GLU A 103 -1.02 26.53 -8.91
N LEU A 104 -0.23 26.50 -9.99
CA LEU A 104 0.78 25.46 -10.20
C LEU A 104 1.99 25.68 -9.30
N ARG A 105 2.28 26.92 -8.91
CA ARG A 105 3.40 27.25 -8.02
C ARG A 105 3.15 26.76 -6.60
N GLU A 106 1.90 26.80 -6.13
CA GLU A 106 1.50 26.27 -4.82
C GLU A 106 1.66 24.75 -4.75
N ASP A 107 1.43 24.05 -5.86
CA ASP A 107 1.50 22.59 -5.95
C ASP A 107 2.91 22.03 -6.27
N LEU A 108 3.92 22.89 -6.42
CA LEU A 108 5.29 22.47 -6.79
C LEU A 108 6.25 22.56 -5.62
N GLU A 109 7.08 21.52 -5.51
CA GLU A 109 8.15 21.41 -4.51
C GLU A 109 9.50 21.24 -5.22
N PRO A 110 10.62 21.64 -4.59
CA PRO A 110 11.94 21.24 -5.04
C PRO A 110 12.02 19.71 -5.21
N ASP A 111 12.74 19.26 -6.23
CA ASP A 111 12.84 17.85 -6.67
C ASP A 111 11.57 17.21 -7.24
N ALA A 112 10.44 17.94 -7.31
CA ALA A 112 9.22 17.42 -7.92
C ALA A 112 9.41 17.09 -9.41
N ARG A 113 8.85 15.94 -9.84
CA ARG A 113 8.81 15.55 -11.25
C ARG A 113 7.68 16.27 -11.97
N VAL A 114 7.97 16.80 -13.15
CA VAL A 114 7.00 17.53 -13.97
C VAL A 114 7.07 17.09 -15.42
N ALA A 115 5.94 17.15 -16.11
CA ALA A 115 5.87 16.97 -17.55
C ALA A 115 5.97 18.33 -18.24
N VAL A 116 6.93 18.47 -19.15
CA VAL A 116 7.18 19.70 -19.90
C VAL A 116 6.87 19.48 -21.38
N ASN A 117 6.38 20.51 -22.06
CA ASN A 117 6.21 20.47 -23.51
C ASN A 117 7.53 20.83 -24.25
N ASN A 118 7.50 20.88 -25.58
CA ASN A 118 8.64 21.29 -26.41
C ASN A 118 9.16 22.72 -26.11
N SER A 119 8.33 23.58 -25.52
CA SER A 119 8.68 24.94 -25.12
C SER A 119 9.18 25.01 -23.67
N LEU A 120 9.41 23.86 -23.03
CA LEU A 120 9.84 23.72 -21.64
C LEU A 120 8.84 24.29 -20.61
N SER A 121 7.59 24.53 -21.01
CA SER A 121 6.53 24.93 -20.07
C SER A 121 6.02 23.72 -19.28
N ILE A 122 5.84 23.88 -17.98
CA ILE A 122 5.27 22.84 -17.11
C ILE A 122 3.79 22.66 -17.47
N VAL A 123 3.43 21.45 -17.89
CA VAL A 123 2.08 21.07 -18.30
C VAL A 123 1.31 20.44 -17.15
N LYS A 124 1.98 19.59 -16.38
CA LYS A 124 1.44 18.94 -15.18
C LYS A 124 2.57 18.48 -14.27
N ARG A 125 2.31 18.43 -12.97
CA ARG A 125 3.08 17.60 -12.05
C ARG A 125 2.91 16.13 -12.46
N LEU A 126 4.01 15.40 -12.40
CA LEU A 126 3.98 13.95 -12.49
C LEU A 126 4.05 13.45 -11.06
N ASP A 127 3.22 12.48 -10.74
CA ASP A 127 3.39 11.74 -9.50
C ASP A 127 4.80 11.14 -9.50
N ASP A 128 5.44 11.15 -8.33
CA ASP A 128 6.68 10.41 -8.16
C ASP A 128 6.43 8.97 -8.53
N GLU A 129 7.46 8.36 -9.12
CA GLU A 129 7.49 7.05 -9.78
C GLU A 129 6.69 5.99 -9.02
N THR A 130 5.37 6.00 -9.22
CA THR A 130 4.39 5.35 -8.35
C THR A 130 4.53 3.81 -8.40
N ASP A 131 5.40 3.32 -9.27
CA ASP A 131 5.70 1.92 -9.52
C ASP A 131 6.78 1.33 -8.58
N VAL A 132 7.62 2.10 -7.88
CA VAL A 132 8.65 1.47 -6.99
C VAL A 132 8.04 0.95 -5.69
N ARG A 133 7.12 1.72 -5.08
CA ARG A 133 6.36 1.33 -3.87
C ARG A 133 5.39 0.18 -4.18
N ALA A 134 4.63 0.28 -5.27
CA ALA A 134 3.63 -0.71 -5.66
C ALA A 134 4.19 -2.02 -6.24
N ARG A 135 5.42 -2.04 -6.78
CA ARG A 135 6.02 -3.28 -7.33
C ARG A 135 6.61 -4.21 -6.27
N VAL A 136 7.06 -3.66 -5.14
CA VAL A 136 7.77 -4.42 -4.11
C VAL A 136 6.89 -4.69 -2.90
N MET A 137 5.96 -3.78 -2.59
CA MET A 137 5.11 -3.92 -1.41
C MET A 137 3.78 -4.56 -1.79
N GLN A 138 3.53 -5.76 -1.25
CA GLN A 138 2.18 -6.33 -1.23
C GLN A 138 1.45 -5.73 -0.04
N VAL A 139 0.64 -4.70 -0.29
CA VAL A 139 -0.30 -4.18 0.70
C VAL A 139 -1.57 -5.03 0.60
N GLU A 140 -1.72 -5.95 1.54
CA GLU A 140 -2.94 -6.73 1.72
C GLU A 140 -3.77 -6.06 2.82
N HIS A 141 -4.95 -5.53 2.47
CA HIS A 141 -5.93 -5.10 3.46
C HIS A 141 -6.60 -6.36 4.02
N SER A 142 -6.26 -6.70 5.27
CA SER A 142 -6.75 -7.89 6.01
C SER A 142 -6.49 -9.23 5.28
N PRO A 143 -5.37 -9.92 5.57
CA PRO A 143 -5.12 -11.27 5.04
C PRO A 143 -6.21 -12.28 5.44
N GLU A 144 -6.43 -13.35 4.67
CA GLU A 144 -7.54 -14.29 4.91
C GLU A 144 -7.27 -15.27 6.06
N GLU A 145 -6.00 -15.49 6.40
CA GLU A 145 -5.57 -16.49 7.37
C GLU A 145 -6.03 -16.12 8.79
N THR A 146 -6.65 -17.06 9.51
CA THR A 146 -7.13 -16.87 10.89
C THR A 146 -6.34 -17.75 11.86
N TYR A 147 -6.38 -17.47 13.16
CA TYR A 147 -5.76 -18.34 14.17
C TYR A 147 -6.28 -19.79 14.15
N ALA A 148 -7.49 -20.01 13.67
CA ALA A 148 -8.06 -21.35 13.50
C ALA A 148 -7.35 -22.20 12.42
N ASP A 149 -6.49 -21.57 11.62
CA ASP A 149 -5.65 -22.20 10.58
C ASP A 149 -4.21 -22.47 11.07
N ILE A 150 -3.90 -22.12 12.32
CA ILE A 150 -2.60 -22.36 12.96
C ILE A 150 -2.78 -23.44 14.04
N GLY A 151 -1.92 -24.45 14.04
CA GLY A 151 -1.98 -25.56 14.99
C GLY A 151 -0.68 -25.73 15.79
N GLY A 152 -0.79 -25.96 17.10
CA GLY A 152 0.34 -26.34 17.95
C GLY A 152 1.33 -25.21 18.29
N LEU A 153 0.92 -23.95 18.15
CA LEU A 153 1.77 -22.76 18.40
C LEU A 153 1.08 -21.77 19.35
N ASP A 154 0.31 -22.26 20.33
CA ASP A 154 -0.52 -21.43 21.19
C ASP A 154 0.32 -20.44 22.03
N ASP A 155 1.44 -20.90 22.59
CA ASP A 155 2.34 -20.07 23.39
C ASP A 155 2.99 -18.96 22.54
N GLN A 156 3.52 -19.31 21.37
CA GLN A 156 4.13 -18.36 20.45
C GLN A 156 3.10 -17.37 19.93
N LEU A 157 1.89 -17.84 19.65
CA LEU A 157 0.79 -17.01 19.22
C LEU A 157 0.42 -15.99 20.30
N GLN A 158 0.33 -16.42 21.56
CA GLN A 158 0.09 -15.51 22.68
C GLN A 158 1.17 -14.43 22.73
N GLU A 159 2.46 -14.79 22.67
CA GLU A 159 3.55 -13.80 22.71
C GLU A 159 3.48 -12.77 21.57
N VAL A 160 3.15 -13.19 20.34
CA VAL A 160 2.98 -12.26 19.21
C VAL A 160 1.78 -11.34 19.43
N ARG A 161 0.66 -11.88 19.90
CA ARG A 161 -0.57 -11.09 20.18
C ARG A 161 -0.31 -10.05 21.27
N GLU A 162 0.43 -10.41 22.32
CA GLU A 162 0.79 -9.48 23.37
C GLU A 162 1.69 -8.34 22.89
N THR A 163 2.49 -8.60 21.85
CA THR A 163 3.49 -7.66 21.33
C THR A 163 2.96 -6.78 20.19
N VAL A 164 2.03 -7.30 19.38
CA VAL A 164 1.54 -6.63 18.17
C VAL A 164 0.07 -6.22 18.29
N GLU A 165 -0.82 -7.14 18.71
CA GLU A 165 -2.28 -6.89 18.77
C GLU A 165 -2.65 -5.98 19.94
N MET A 166 -2.19 -6.31 21.16
CA MET A 166 -2.54 -5.54 22.36
C MET A 166 -2.19 -4.04 22.25
N PRO A 167 -1.02 -3.66 21.73
CA PRO A 167 -0.70 -2.25 21.59
C PRO A 167 -1.46 -1.50 20.49
N LEU A 168 -2.02 -2.21 19.51
CA LEU A 168 -2.87 -1.62 18.46
C LEU A 168 -4.33 -1.50 18.93
N ASP A 169 -4.85 -2.52 19.63
CA ASP A 169 -6.23 -2.56 20.12
C ASP A 169 -6.43 -1.71 21.40
N LYS A 170 -5.44 -1.70 22.31
CA LYS A 170 -5.54 -1.07 23.64
C LYS A 170 -4.29 -0.28 24.03
N PRO A 171 -3.97 0.81 23.32
CA PRO A 171 -2.82 1.65 23.65
C PRO A 171 -2.91 2.26 25.06
N ASP A 172 -4.12 2.59 25.54
CA ASP A 172 -4.34 3.20 26.86
C ASP A 172 -3.82 2.36 28.02
N MET A 173 -3.87 1.02 27.91
CA MET A 173 -3.36 0.13 28.96
C MET A 173 -1.85 0.29 29.19
N PHE A 174 -1.09 0.57 28.13
CA PHE A 174 0.35 0.80 28.22
C PHE A 174 0.64 2.16 28.88
N ASN A 175 -0.17 3.16 28.57
CA ASN A 175 -0.10 4.50 29.18
C ASN A 175 -0.40 4.46 30.68
N ASP A 176 -1.45 3.73 31.09
CA ASP A 176 -1.85 3.58 32.49
C ASP A 176 -0.78 2.87 33.34
N VAL A 177 -0.11 1.87 32.76
CA VAL A 177 0.99 1.15 33.41
C VAL A 177 2.31 1.94 33.35
N GLY A 178 2.43 2.89 32.43
CA GLY A 178 3.62 3.73 32.24
C GLY A 178 4.78 2.99 31.55
N ILE A 179 4.47 2.02 30.68
CA ILE A 179 5.46 1.26 29.92
C ILE A 179 5.34 1.58 28.42
N ASN A 180 6.47 1.63 27.72
CA ASN A 180 6.44 1.73 26.26
C ASN A 180 6.09 0.37 25.66
N PRO A 181 5.23 0.33 24.63
CA PRO A 181 4.95 -0.91 23.94
C PRO A 181 6.22 -1.43 23.24
N PRO A 182 6.36 -2.75 23.09
CA PRO A 182 7.51 -3.35 22.41
C PRO A 182 7.59 -2.92 20.94
N SER A 183 8.82 -2.72 20.46
CA SER A 183 9.14 -2.07 19.19
C SER A 183 9.01 -2.98 17.97
N GLY A 184 9.14 -4.29 18.14
CA GLY A 184 9.07 -5.26 17.06
C GLY A 184 9.29 -6.70 17.51
N VAL A 185 8.85 -7.64 16.68
CA VAL A 185 8.96 -9.09 16.89
C VAL A 185 9.89 -9.70 15.84
N LEU A 186 10.82 -10.55 16.26
CA LEU A 186 11.59 -11.41 15.36
C LEU A 186 11.18 -12.87 15.58
N LEU A 187 10.58 -13.47 14.54
CA LEU A 187 10.23 -14.88 14.46
C LEU A 187 11.42 -15.66 13.90
N HIS A 188 11.93 -16.64 14.64
CA HIS A 188 13.00 -17.51 14.14
C HIS A 188 12.67 -18.98 14.34
N GLY A 189 13.22 -19.84 13.48
CA GLY A 189 13.05 -21.29 13.60
C GLY A 189 13.30 -22.01 12.28
N PRO A 190 13.10 -23.33 12.23
CA PRO A 190 13.22 -24.11 11.00
C PRO A 190 12.27 -23.63 9.89
N PRO A 191 12.60 -23.82 8.61
CA PRO A 191 11.67 -23.53 7.52
C PRO A 191 10.41 -24.40 7.62
N GLY A 192 9.28 -23.92 7.11
CA GLY A 192 8.03 -24.69 7.07
C GLY A 192 7.25 -24.77 8.38
N THR A 193 7.66 -24.07 9.45
CA THR A 193 6.94 -24.02 10.74
C THR A 193 5.82 -22.98 10.82
N GLY A 194 5.54 -22.26 9.73
CA GLY A 194 4.38 -21.35 9.68
C GLY A 194 4.63 -19.92 10.16
N LYS A 195 5.89 -19.46 10.24
CA LYS A 195 6.24 -18.07 10.62
C LYS A 195 5.46 -17.01 9.82
N THR A 196 5.39 -17.17 8.50
CA THR A 196 4.62 -16.26 7.61
C THR A 196 3.11 -16.33 7.89
N MET A 197 2.56 -17.51 8.20
CA MET A 197 1.13 -17.65 8.53
C MET A 197 0.80 -17.00 9.88
N LEU A 198 1.69 -17.11 10.86
CA LEU A 198 1.54 -16.47 12.18
C LEU A 198 1.44 -14.94 12.05
N ALA A 199 2.32 -14.33 11.25
CA ALA A 199 2.30 -12.90 11.00
C ALA A 199 1.00 -12.44 10.29
N LYS A 200 0.57 -13.19 9.27
CA LYS A 200 -0.68 -12.91 8.55
C LYS A 200 -1.91 -13.02 9.46
N ALA A 201 -2.01 -14.08 10.26
CA ALA A 201 -3.16 -14.27 11.15
C ALA A 201 -3.29 -13.15 12.19
N VAL A 202 -2.17 -12.63 12.68
CA VAL A 202 -2.18 -11.49 13.61
C VAL A 202 -2.64 -10.21 12.92
N ALA A 203 -2.16 -9.94 11.70
CA ALA A 203 -2.57 -8.77 10.94
C ALA A 203 -4.08 -8.79 10.61
N ASN A 204 -4.63 -9.96 10.24
CA ASN A 204 -6.06 -10.15 10.02
C ASN A 204 -6.89 -9.82 11.27
N GLN A 205 -6.46 -10.29 12.44
CA GLN A 205 -7.22 -10.06 13.68
C GLN A 205 -7.27 -8.59 14.10
N THR A 206 -6.22 -7.82 13.78
CA THR A 206 -6.11 -6.40 14.13
C THR A 206 -6.76 -5.46 13.11
N ASP A 207 -7.33 -5.97 12.01
CA ASP A 207 -7.83 -5.17 10.87
C ASP A 207 -6.80 -4.12 10.38
N ALA A 208 -5.51 -4.41 10.56
CA ALA A 208 -4.41 -3.52 10.24
C ALA A 208 -3.92 -3.77 8.81
N SER A 209 -3.41 -2.72 8.15
CA SER A 209 -2.81 -2.84 6.82
C SER A 209 -1.58 -3.75 6.89
N PHE A 210 -1.59 -4.87 6.17
CA PHE A 210 -0.47 -5.80 6.16
C PHE A 210 0.45 -5.50 4.97
N ILE A 211 1.68 -5.07 5.27
CA ILE A 211 2.67 -4.74 4.25
C ILE A 211 3.75 -5.81 4.28
N LYS A 212 3.75 -6.68 3.27
CA LYS A 212 4.73 -7.75 3.13
C LYS A 212 5.88 -7.34 2.22
N MET A 213 7.11 -7.66 2.65
CA MET A 213 8.34 -7.51 1.88
C MET A 213 9.27 -8.70 2.12
N ALA A 214 9.97 -9.18 1.09
CA ALA A 214 11.05 -10.13 1.27
C ALA A 214 12.38 -9.40 1.48
N GLY A 215 13.21 -9.86 2.42
CA GLY A 215 14.51 -9.27 2.71
C GLY A 215 15.45 -9.26 1.49
N SER A 216 15.29 -10.21 0.58
CA SER A 216 16.02 -10.25 -0.70
C SER A 216 15.63 -9.12 -1.66
N GLU A 217 14.41 -8.59 -1.57
CA GLU A 217 13.95 -7.46 -2.40
C GLU A 217 14.60 -6.14 -1.99
N LEU A 218 15.12 -6.04 -0.76
CA LEU A 218 15.85 -4.87 -0.27
C LEU A 218 17.29 -4.80 -0.81
N VAL A 219 17.78 -5.86 -1.47
CA VAL A 219 19.16 -5.94 -1.97
C VAL A 219 19.23 -5.55 -3.44
N HIS A 220 19.72 -4.34 -3.71
CA HIS A 220 19.87 -3.79 -5.06
C HIS A 220 21.33 -3.68 -5.51
N LYS A 221 21.53 -3.73 -6.84
CA LYS A 221 22.87 -3.52 -7.46
C LYS A 221 23.28 -2.06 -7.48
N PHE A 222 22.30 -1.16 -7.47
CA PHE A 222 22.53 0.28 -7.52
C PHE A 222 22.63 0.84 -6.11
N ILE A 223 23.57 1.76 -5.95
CA ILE A 223 23.94 2.33 -4.67
C ILE A 223 22.81 3.25 -4.17
N GLY A 224 22.30 3.00 -2.97
CA GLY A 224 21.30 3.81 -2.29
C GLY A 224 19.85 3.45 -2.63
N GLU A 225 19.60 2.53 -3.56
CA GLU A 225 18.24 2.08 -3.89
C GLU A 225 17.60 1.32 -2.72
N GLY A 226 18.33 0.42 -2.07
CA GLY A 226 17.81 -0.34 -0.92
C GLY A 226 17.45 0.56 0.26
N ALA A 227 18.31 1.54 0.57
CA ALA A 227 18.03 2.53 1.62
C ALA A 227 16.82 3.42 1.29
N LYS A 228 16.63 3.79 0.01
CA LYS A 228 15.42 4.52 -0.42
C LYS A 228 14.18 3.66 -0.23
N LEU A 229 14.24 2.38 -0.60
CA LEU A 229 13.11 1.45 -0.48
C LEU A 229 12.67 1.26 0.99
N VAL A 230 13.62 1.22 1.93
CA VAL A 230 13.32 1.17 3.37
C VAL A 230 12.57 2.42 3.81
N ARG A 231 13.00 3.63 3.40
CA ARG A 231 12.28 4.86 3.75
C ARG A 231 10.86 4.86 3.20
N ASP A 232 10.75 4.49 1.92
CA ASP A 232 9.47 4.38 1.24
C ASP A 232 8.54 3.37 1.93
N LEU A 233 9.07 2.25 2.45
CA LEU A 233 8.30 1.23 3.19
C LEU A 233 7.67 1.81 4.45
N PHE A 234 8.46 2.53 5.25
CA PHE A 234 7.95 3.15 6.48
C PHE A 234 7.01 4.32 6.18
N GLU A 235 7.21 5.06 5.10
CA GLU A 235 6.30 6.12 4.66
C GLU A 235 4.92 5.56 4.28
N VAL A 236 4.87 4.50 3.46
CA VAL A 236 3.62 3.81 3.11
C VAL A 236 2.94 3.23 4.34
N ALA A 237 3.70 2.69 5.29
CA ALA A 237 3.14 2.18 6.54
C ALA A 237 2.49 3.30 7.38
N ARG A 238 3.14 4.47 7.48
CA ARG A 238 2.59 5.65 8.17
C ARG A 238 1.34 6.21 7.48
N GLU A 239 1.28 6.18 6.15
CA GLU A 239 0.10 6.59 5.39
C GLU A 239 -1.11 5.64 5.59
N ASN A 240 -0.86 4.38 5.96
CA ASN A 240 -1.86 3.33 6.09
C ASN A 240 -2.03 2.85 7.55
N GLU A 241 -1.77 3.70 8.53
CA GLU A 241 -1.94 3.38 9.96
C GLU A 241 -3.41 3.06 10.30
N PRO A 242 -3.67 2.02 11.13
CA PRO A 242 -2.72 1.07 11.74
C PRO A 242 -2.13 0.07 10.74
N ALA A 243 -0.81 -0.17 10.82
CA ALA A 243 -0.09 -1.00 9.85
C ALA A 243 0.89 -1.99 10.49
N VAL A 244 1.01 -3.18 9.90
CA VAL A 244 1.98 -4.20 10.27
C VAL A 244 2.90 -4.46 9.07
N ILE A 245 4.19 -4.13 9.24
CA ILE A 245 5.25 -4.42 8.28
C ILE A 245 5.79 -5.82 8.58
N PHE A 246 5.73 -6.73 7.60
CA PHE A 246 6.30 -8.07 7.67
C PHE A 246 7.49 -8.21 6.73
N ILE A 247 8.68 -8.44 7.29
CA ILE A 247 9.92 -8.70 6.54
C ILE A 247 10.27 -10.19 6.64
N ASP A 248 10.09 -10.94 5.55
CA ASP A 248 10.54 -12.34 5.48
C ASP A 248 12.03 -12.41 5.12
N GLU A 249 12.71 -13.50 5.45
CA GLU A 249 14.14 -13.70 5.15
C GLU A 249 15.03 -12.50 5.49
N ILE A 250 14.84 -11.91 6.68
CA ILE A 250 15.59 -10.71 7.09
C ILE A 250 17.11 -10.92 7.10
N ASP A 251 17.58 -12.18 7.20
CA ASP A 251 18.98 -12.55 7.10
C ASP A 251 19.64 -12.17 5.76
N ALA A 252 18.86 -11.88 4.71
CA ALA A 252 19.38 -11.32 3.45
C ALA A 252 20.02 -9.93 3.63
N ILE A 253 19.51 -9.12 4.55
CA ILE A 253 20.04 -7.78 4.85
C ILE A 253 20.72 -7.65 6.20
N ALA A 254 20.41 -8.57 7.12
CA ALA A 254 20.81 -8.54 8.51
C ALA A 254 22.02 -9.44 8.83
N ALA A 255 22.67 -10.03 7.83
CA ALA A 255 23.76 -10.96 8.05
C ALA A 255 24.98 -10.31 8.73
N LYS A 256 25.63 -11.07 9.62
CA LYS A 256 26.89 -10.70 10.28
C LYS A 256 27.96 -10.36 9.25
N ARG A 257 28.77 -9.37 9.62
CA ARG A 257 29.93 -8.91 8.83
C ARG A 257 30.85 -10.08 8.53
N THR A 258 31.01 -10.38 7.24
CA THR A 258 32.11 -11.20 6.77
C THR A 258 33.22 -10.24 6.32
N ASP A 259 34.48 -10.54 6.60
CA ASP A 259 35.64 -9.66 6.29
C ASP A 259 35.88 -9.43 4.78
N SER A 260 34.98 -9.92 3.92
CA SER A 260 34.96 -9.66 2.48
C SER A 260 34.59 -8.20 2.21
N LYS A 261 35.57 -7.41 1.77
CA LYS A 261 35.36 -6.02 1.33
C LYS A 261 34.85 -5.95 -0.12
N THR A 262 33.73 -6.62 -0.42
CA THR A 262 33.11 -6.53 -1.74
C THR A 262 32.13 -5.37 -1.78
N SER A 263 31.99 -4.69 -2.93
CA SER A 263 31.08 -3.53 -3.06
C SER A 263 29.60 -3.85 -2.80
N GLY A 264 29.18 -5.11 -2.96
CA GLY A 264 27.81 -5.56 -2.64
C GLY A 264 27.51 -5.55 -1.14
N ASP A 265 28.44 -6.00 -0.31
CA ASP A 265 28.27 -6.08 1.15
C ASP A 265 28.09 -4.68 1.77
N ALA A 266 28.75 -3.67 1.19
CA ALA A 266 28.62 -2.29 1.61
C ALA A 266 27.21 -1.70 1.35
N GLU A 267 26.52 -2.14 0.30
CA GLU A 267 25.17 -1.67 -0.02
C GLU A 267 24.13 -2.32 0.89
N VAL A 268 24.25 -3.64 1.11
CA VAL A 268 23.42 -4.37 2.08
C VAL A 268 23.53 -3.74 3.47
N GLN A 269 24.75 -3.38 3.88
CA GLN A 269 25.00 -2.70 5.15
C GLN A 269 24.32 -1.33 5.25
N ARG A 270 24.32 -0.53 4.18
CA ARG A 270 23.63 0.77 4.18
C ARG A 270 22.12 0.59 4.33
N THR A 271 21.56 -0.39 3.65
CA THR A 271 20.13 -0.73 3.75
C THR A 271 19.79 -1.19 5.16
N MET A 272 20.62 -2.03 5.78
CA MET A 272 20.48 -2.42 7.19
C MET A 272 20.56 -1.22 8.14
N MET A 273 21.54 -0.32 7.96
CA MET A 273 21.65 0.89 8.80
C MET A 273 20.44 1.81 8.65
N GLN A 274 19.88 1.92 7.45
CA GLN A 274 18.65 2.68 7.24
C GLN A 274 17.46 2.01 7.96
N LEU A 275 17.30 0.68 7.87
CA LEU A 275 16.25 -0.05 8.60
C LEU A 275 16.37 0.18 10.10
N LEU A 276 17.59 0.09 10.63
CA LEU A 276 17.87 0.35 12.04
C LEU A 276 17.59 1.80 12.45
N SER A 277 17.67 2.76 11.53
CA SER A 277 17.38 4.18 11.77
C SER A 277 15.89 4.53 11.66
N GLU A 278 15.08 3.73 10.96
CA GLU A 278 13.61 3.83 10.95
C GLU A 278 12.96 3.08 12.14
N MET A 279 13.53 1.92 12.50
CA MET A 279 13.57 1.48 13.91
C MET A 279 14.37 2.53 14.70
N ASP A 280 14.61 2.56 16.01
CA ASP A 280 15.30 3.68 16.72
C ASP A 280 14.76 5.14 16.56
N GLY A 281 14.14 5.53 15.44
CA GLY A 281 13.70 6.88 15.09
C GLY A 281 12.87 7.51 16.19
N PHE A 282 13.33 8.68 16.62
CA PHE A 282 12.80 9.46 17.74
C PHE A 282 11.38 9.94 17.47
N ASP A 283 10.53 9.66 18.46
CA ASP A 283 9.21 10.26 18.71
C ASP A 283 8.14 9.99 17.63
N GLU A 284 7.23 9.08 17.97
CA GLU A 284 5.96 8.76 17.28
C GLU A 284 6.07 7.87 16.02
N ARG A 285 6.34 6.57 16.22
CA ARG A 285 6.10 5.53 15.19
C ARG A 285 4.62 5.31 14.85
N GLY A 286 3.73 6.15 15.37
CA GLY A 286 2.28 5.99 15.26
C GLY A 286 1.82 4.59 15.64
N GLU A 287 0.90 4.05 14.85
CA GLU A 287 0.37 2.69 14.98
C GLU A 287 1.06 1.70 14.00
N VAL A 288 2.37 1.85 13.76
CA VAL A 288 3.14 0.95 12.89
C VAL A 288 3.92 -0.09 13.69
N ARG A 289 3.73 -1.38 13.37
CA ARG A 289 4.43 -2.52 14.00
C ARG A 289 5.27 -3.29 13.01
N LEU A 290 6.42 -3.77 13.49
CA LEU A 290 7.37 -4.54 12.70
C LEU A 290 7.42 -6.00 13.17
N ILE A 291 7.23 -6.92 12.22
CA ILE A 291 7.45 -8.35 12.39
C ILE A 291 8.51 -8.77 11.36
N ALA A 292 9.56 -9.45 11.79
CA ALA A 292 10.55 -10.04 10.90
C ALA A 292 10.60 -11.55 11.08
N ALA A 293 10.92 -12.29 10.02
CA ALA A 293 11.12 -13.72 10.06
C ALA A 293 12.51 -14.10 9.54
N THR A 294 13.15 -15.09 10.16
CA THR A 294 14.36 -15.73 9.63
C THR A 294 14.37 -17.22 9.88
N ASN A 295 15.09 -17.95 9.02
CA ASN A 295 15.44 -19.35 9.24
C ASN A 295 16.87 -19.52 9.81
N ARG A 296 17.68 -18.46 9.82
CA ARG A 296 19.11 -18.49 10.14
C ARG A 296 19.46 -17.47 11.23
N PHE A 297 18.91 -17.69 12.43
CA PHE A 297 19.13 -16.80 13.56
C PHE A 297 20.62 -16.61 13.91
N ASP A 298 21.44 -17.66 13.73
CA ASP A 298 22.87 -17.67 13.97
C ASP A 298 23.66 -16.65 13.11
N MET A 299 23.12 -16.31 11.94
CA MET A 299 23.72 -15.41 10.98
C MET A 299 23.40 -13.94 11.21
N LEU A 300 22.45 -13.60 12.08
CA LEU A 300 21.99 -12.21 12.26
C LEU A 300 22.98 -11.34 13.05
N ASP A 301 23.16 -10.09 12.64
CA ASP A 301 23.94 -9.09 13.37
C ASP A 301 23.27 -8.75 14.71
N GLU A 302 24.06 -8.75 15.79
CA GLU A 302 23.59 -8.43 17.15
C GLU A 302 23.00 -7.02 17.25
N ALA A 303 23.35 -6.11 16.34
CA ALA A 303 22.77 -4.78 16.28
C ALA A 303 21.24 -4.84 16.21
N ILE A 304 20.68 -5.77 15.43
CA ILE A 304 19.24 -5.89 15.21
C ILE A 304 18.50 -6.40 16.46
N LEU A 305 19.19 -7.16 17.30
CA LEU A 305 18.67 -7.77 18.52
C LEU A 305 18.75 -6.85 19.75
N ARG A 306 19.20 -5.61 19.59
CA ARG A 306 19.32 -4.67 20.72
C ARG A 306 17.95 -4.15 21.17
N PRO A 307 17.77 -3.90 22.48
CA PRO A 307 16.55 -3.26 22.98
C PRO A 307 16.25 -1.94 22.26
N GLY A 308 14.97 -1.71 21.94
CA GLY A 308 14.47 -0.61 21.09
C GLY A 308 14.26 -0.99 19.61
N ARG A 309 14.64 -2.23 19.23
CA ARG A 309 14.55 -2.76 17.86
C ARG A 309 13.63 -3.97 17.80
N PHE A 310 14.17 -5.17 17.71
CA PHE A 310 13.40 -6.40 17.91
C PHE A 310 13.49 -6.81 19.37
N ASP A 311 12.56 -6.27 20.17
CA ASP A 311 12.52 -6.50 21.63
C ASP A 311 12.09 -7.92 21.99
N ARG A 312 11.32 -8.57 21.10
CA ARG A 312 10.80 -9.92 21.30
C ARG A 312 11.38 -10.88 20.26
N LEU A 313 12.04 -11.92 20.76
CA LEU A 313 12.59 -13.02 19.98
C LEU A 313 11.72 -14.24 20.25
N ILE A 314 10.98 -14.69 19.25
CA ILE A 314 10.05 -15.81 19.38
C ILE A 314 10.56 -16.96 18.53
N GLU A 315 10.90 -18.06 19.21
CA GLU A 315 11.27 -19.31 18.55
C GLU A 315 9.99 -20.04 18.12
N VAL A 316 9.88 -20.34 16.83
CA VAL A 316 8.80 -21.14 16.24
C VAL A 316 9.35 -22.55 15.96
N PRO A 317 9.19 -23.49 16.92
CA PRO A 317 9.73 -24.82 16.80
C PRO A 317 8.97 -25.66 15.77
N LYS A 318 9.47 -26.86 15.50
CA LYS A 318 8.68 -27.89 14.81
C LYS A 318 7.49 -28.32 15.70
N PRO A 319 6.33 -28.65 15.10
CA PRO A 319 5.16 -29.07 15.86
C PRO A 319 5.42 -30.39 16.61
N ASP A 320 4.95 -30.45 17.85
CA ASP A 320 4.91 -31.67 18.64
C ASP A 320 3.79 -32.61 18.13
N THR A 321 3.65 -33.80 18.71
CA THR A 321 2.66 -34.77 18.24
C THR A 321 1.23 -34.22 18.28
N ALA A 322 0.87 -33.47 19.33
CA ALA A 322 -0.44 -32.84 19.43
C ALA A 322 -0.64 -31.73 18.37
N GLY A 323 0.39 -30.90 18.15
CA GLY A 323 0.40 -29.88 17.11
C GLY A 323 0.25 -30.48 15.71
N ARG A 324 0.95 -31.58 15.42
CA ARG A 324 0.81 -32.30 14.14
C ARG A 324 -0.60 -32.83 13.92
N GLU A 325 -1.22 -33.37 14.96
CA GLU A 325 -2.62 -33.83 14.91
C GLU A 325 -3.56 -32.68 14.49
N ILE A 326 -3.42 -31.53 15.14
CA ILE A 326 -4.22 -30.32 14.84
C ILE A 326 -3.95 -29.84 13.40
N ILE A 327 -2.70 -29.85 12.94
CA ILE A 327 -2.33 -29.44 11.58
C ILE A 327 -2.95 -30.38 10.53
N PHE A 328 -2.93 -31.70 10.77
CA PHE A 328 -3.64 -32.66 9.91
C PHE A 328 -5.14 -32.38 9.88
N GLN A 329 -5.76 -32.13 11.05
CA GLN A 329 -7.18 -31.79 11.12
C GLN A 329 -7.49 -30.52 10.30
N ILE A 330 -6.67 -29.46 10.40
CA ILE A 330 -6.84 -28.21 9.68
C ILE A 330 -6.78 -28.43 8.16
N HIS A 331 -5.73 -29.10 7.66
CA HIS A 331 -5.54 -29.27 6.23
C HIS A 331 -6.53 -30.26 5.59
N THR A 332 -7.09 -31.17 6.37
CA THR A 332 -8.07 -32.14 5.89
C THR A 332 -9.53 -31.67 5.97
N ARG A 333 -9.83 -30.52 6.62
CA ARG A 333 -11.22 -29.99 6.76
C ARG A 333 -12.00 -29.88 5.45
N LYS A 334 -11.31 -29.60 4.34
CA LYS A 334 -11.91 -29.43 3.00
C LYS A 334 -11.85 -30.70 2.14
N MET A 335 -11.22 -31.76 2.62
CA MET A 335 -11.03 -33.01 1.87
C MET A 335 -12.20 -33.96 2.11
N ASN A 336 -12.56 -34.74 1.09
CA ASN A 336 -13.53 -35.81 1.25
C ASN A 336 -12.79 -37.08 1.74
N LEU A 337 -12.91 -37.36 3.04
CA LEU A 337 -12.23 -38.48 3.70
C LEU A 337 -13.17 -39.69 3.79
N ALA A 338 -12.66 -40.89 3.55
CA ALA A 338 -13.34 -42.13 3.94
C ALA A 338 -13.28 -42.28 5.47
N ASP A 339 -14.30 -42.90 6.06
CA ASP A 339 -14.59 -43.03 7.52
C ASP A 339 -13.40 -43.01 8.50
N GLU A 340 -13.61 -42.31 9.64
CA GLU A 340 -12.77 -42.14 10.85
C GLU A 340 -11.25 -42.28 10.66
N LEU A 341 -10.65 -41.24 10.08
CA LEU A 341 -9.21 -41.05 10.11
C LEU A 341 -8.73 -40.76 11.54
N ASP A 342 -7.89 -41.64 12.07
CA ASP A 342 -7.20 -41.41 13.34
C ASP A 342 -6.03 -40.44 13.12
N TYR A 343 -6.26 -39.17 13.47
CA TYR A 343 -5.25 -38.12 13.35
C TYR A 343 -4.06 -38.33 14.31
N ALA A 344 -4.26 -38.99 15.45
CA ALA A 344 -3.18 -39.28 16.38
C ALA A 344 -2.18 -40.25 15.74
N GLU A 345 -2.69 -41.27 15.03
CA GLU A 345 -1.83 -42.23 14.34
C GLU A 345 -1.07 -41.59 13.16
N LEU A 346 -1.71 -40.65 12.43
CA LEU A 346 -1.00 -39.86 11.40
C LEU A 346 0.08 -38.97 12.00
N ALA A 347 -0.19 -38.35 13.15
CA ALA A 347 0.76 -37.49 13.85
C ALA A 347 1.96 -38.25 14.39
N GLU A 348 1.77 -39.51 14.83
CA GLU A 348 2.87 -40.40 15.21
C GLU A 348 3.72 -40.82 14.00
N MET A 349 3.07 -41.13 12.87
CA MET A 349 3.78 -41.49 11.63
C MET A 349 4.64 -40.34 11.10
N ALA A 350 4.12 -39.11 11.11
CA ALA A 350 4.78 -37.91 10.60
C ALA A 350 5.80 -37.32 11.61
N THR A 351 6.69 -38.17 12.15
CA THR A 351 7.72 -37.73 13.10
C THR A 351 8.65 -36.69 12.47
N ASP A 352 8.98 -35.63 13.22
CA ASP A 352 9.83 -34.50 12.80
C ASP A 352 9.35 -33.70 11.57
N ALA A 353 8.11 -33.92 11.11
CA ALA A 353 7.50 -33.17 10.02
C ALA A 353 7.25 -31.71 10.40
N SER A 354 7.54 -30.78 9.50
CA SER A 354 7.10 -29.39 9.59
C SER A 354 5.63 -29.24 9.17
N GLY A 355 5.03 -28.10 9.47
CA GLY A 355 3.65 -27.80 9.01
C GLY A 355 3.54 -27.81 7.49
N ALA A 356 4.57 -27.36 6.78
CA ALA A 356 4.65 -27.43 5.33
C ALA A 356 4.69 -28.89 4.82
N ASP A 357 5.41 -29.77 5.50
CA ASP A 357 5.50 -31.19 5.12
C ASP A 357 4.14 -31.88 5.31
N ILE A 358 3.45 -31.61 6.42
CA ILE A 358 2.10 -32.14 6.67
C ILE A 358 1.11 -31.66 5.61
N LYS A 359 1.18 -30.38 5.22
CA LYS A 359 0.39 -29.85 4.11
C LYS A 359 0.69 -30.56 2.79
N ALA A 360 1.97 -30.83 2.51
CA ALA A 360 2.39 -31.57 1.32
C ALA A 360 1.85 -33.01 1.34
N VAL A 361 1.92 -33.70 2.49
CA VAL A 361 1.35 -35.05 2.69
C VAL A 361 -0.16 -35.04 2.40
N CYS A 362 -0.91 -34.09 2.94
CA CYS A 362 -2.36 -33.99 2.69
C CYS A 362 -2.66 -33.79 1.20
N THR A 363 -1.87 -32.95 0.52
CA THR A 363 -2.03 -32.67 -0.91
C THR A 363 -1.73 -33.92 -1.76
N GLU A 364 -0.64 -34.62 -1.44
CA GLU A 364 -0.23 -35.86 -2.13
C GLU A 364 -1.22 -37.00 -1.87
N ALA A 365 -1.76 -37.14 -0.65
CA ALA A 365 -2.79 -38.11 -0.32
C ALA A 365 -4.05 -37.90 -1.19
N GLY A 366 -4.47 -36.63 -1.37
CA GLY A 366 -5.53 -36.28 -2.31
C GLY A 366 -5.21 -36.66 -3.75
N MET A 367 -3.96 -36.48 -4.18
CA MET A 367 -3.51 -36.84 -5.52
C MET A 367 -3.49 -38.35 -5.78
N TYR A 368 -3.17 -39.17 -4.76
CA TYR A 368 -3.29 -40.63 -4.86
C TYR A 368 -4.74 -41.07 -5.04
N ALA A 369 -5.67 -40.51 -4.26
CA ALA A 369 -7.09 -40.80 -4.44
C ALA A 369 -7.57 -40.44 -5.85
N ILE A 370 -7.19 -39.28 -6.38
CA ILE A 370 -7.53 -38.85 -7.74
C ILE A 370 -6.91 -39.79 -8.79
N ARG A 371 -5.66 -40.21 -8.61
CA ARG A 371 -4.96 -41.10 -9.57
C ARG A 371 -5.64 -42.47 -9.67
N ASP A 372 -6.26 -42.93 -8.59
CA ASP A 372 -7.01 -44.18 -8.53
C ASP A 372 -8.49 -44.03 -8.91
N ASP A 373 -8.89 -42.89 -9.49
CA ASP A 373 -10.27 -42.54 -9.82
C ASP A 373 -11.23 -42.62 -8.61
N ARG A 374 -10.73 -42.37 -7.40
CA ARG A 374 -11.51 -42.34 -6.15
C ARG A 374 -11.88 -40.92 -5.76
N THR A 375 -13.07 -40.77 -5.18
CA THR A 375 -13.58 -39.50 -4.63
C THR A 375 -13.28 -39.31 -3.16
N GLU A 376 -12.78 -40.35 -2.49
CA GLU A 376 -12.51 -40.37 -1.05
C GLU A 376 -11.04 -40.71 -0.80
N VAL A 377 -10.41 -39.91 0.07
CA VAL A 377 -9.05 -40.15 0.55
C VAL A 377 -9.09 -41.12 1.72
N ARG A 378 -8.26 -42.14 1.65
CA ARG A 378 -8.15 -43.18 2.67
C ARG A 378 -6.86 -43.04 3.44
N ARG A 379 -6.80 -43.67 4.60
CA ARG A 379 -5.60 -43.81 5.43
C ARG A 379 -4.35 -44.21 4.64
N GLN A 380 -4.45 -45.22 3.75
CA GLN A 380 -3.30 -45.70 2.97
C GLN A 380 -2.69 -44.60 2.09
N ASP A 381 -3.51 -43.66 1.59
CA ASP A 381 -3.03 -42.56 0.75
C ASP A 381 -2.12 -41.61 1.52
N PHE A 382 -2.37 -41.41 2.82
CA PHE A 382 -1.52 -40.62 3.70
C PHE A 382 -0.19 -41.33 4.00
N VAL A 383 -0.20 -42.66 4.14
CA VAL A 383 1.01 -43.46 4.35
C VAL A 383 1.90 -43.39 3.10
N ASP A 384 1.32 -43.64 1.93
CA ASP A 384 2.02 -43.61 0.64
C ASP A 384 2.52 -42.19 0.30
N ALA A 385 1.79 -41.16 0.73
CA ALA A 385 2.21 -39.76 0.63
C ALA A 385 3.39 -39.43 1.54
N TRP A 386 3.37 -39.90 2.80
CA TRP A 386 4.48 -39.67 3.72
C TRP A 386 5.77 -40.33 3.24
N GLU A 387 5.70 -41.58 2.76
CA GLU A 387 6.86 -42.26 2.19
C GLU A 387 7.45 -41.48 1.00
N LYS A 388 6.59 -40.96 0.11
CA LYS A 388 7.01 -40.16 -1.04
C LYS A 388 7.66 -38.84 -0.61
N VAL A 389 7.10 -38.13 0.37
CA VAL A 389 7.65 -36.86 0.87
C VAL A 389 9.03 -37.08 1.51
N GLN A 390 9.18 -38.13 2.32
CA GLN A 390 10.47 -38.54 2.89
C GLN A 390 11.52 -38.89 1.82
N LEU A 391 11.13 -39.64 0.78
CA LEU A 391 12.01 -39.98 -0.33
C LEU A 391 12.43 -38.75 -1.15
N GLY A 392 11.52 -37.77 -1.32
CA GLY A 392 11.81 -36.51 -1.99
C GLY A 392 12.80 -35.61 -1.24
N GLU A 393 12.77 -35.64 0.10
CA GLU A 393 13.78 -34.97 0.93
C GLU A 393 15.15 -35.67 0.88
N ALA A 394 15.16 -37.00 0.78
CA ALA A 394 16.40 -37.78 0.67
C ALA A 394 17.12 -37.62 -0.69
N ASP A 395 16.38 -37.31 -1.76
CA ASP A 395 16.91 -37.05 -3.10
C ASP A 395 17.24 -35.55 -3.35
N ALA A 396 17.02 -34.66 -2.38
CA ALA A 396 17.54 -33.29 -2.45
C ALA A 396 19.07 -33.33 -2.30
N PRO A 397 19.87 -32.96 -3.33
CA PRO A 397 21.30 -33.12 -3.28
C PRO A 397 21.88 -32.21 -2.18
N SER A 398 22.34 -32.83 -1.10
CA SER A 398 23.10 -32.21 -0.02
C SER A 398 24.53 -31.88 -0.46
N SER A 399 24.68 -31.09 -1.52
CA SER A 399 25.89 -30.34 -1.89
C SER A 399 25.68 -29.85 -3.32
N SER A 400 25.52 -28.54 -3.48
CA SER A 400 25.81 -27.88 -4.74
C SER A 400 27.28 -28.21 -5.10
N PRO A 401 27.60 -28.87 -6.22
CA PRO A 401 28.98 -28.98 -6.65
C PRO A 401 29.39 -27.58 -7.07
N ALA A 402 30.18 -26.94 -6.20
CA ALA A 402 30.89 -25.72 -6.51
C ALA A 402 31.59 -25.90 -7.87
N PHE A 403 31.23 -25.06 -8.83
CA PHE A 403 31.97 -24.89 -10.07
C PHE A 403 33.41 -24.56 -9.72
N ALA A 404 34.33 -25.42 -10.16
CA ALA A 404 35.77 -25.21 -10.17
C ALA A 404 36.18 -24.21 -11.25
#